data_AF-A0A9Q0BBF0-F1
#
_entry.id   AF-A0A9Q0BBF0-F1
#
_cell.length_a   1.000
_cell.length_b   1.000
_cell.length_c   1.000
_cell.angle_alpha   90.00
_cell.angle_beta   90.00
_cell.angle_gamma   90.00
#
_symmetry.space_group_name_H-M   'P 1'
#
loop_
_entity.id
_entity.type
_entity.pdbx_description
1 polymer ?
#
loop_
_entity_poly.entity_id
_entity_poly.type
_entity_poly.pdbx_seq_one_letter_code
_entity_poly.pdbx_strand_id
1 'polypeptide(L)'
;MRANTKAMKAFLQRELESLEHELESIFNGKHVPEEERMDLSQSAPSQHRMFAVMELYRLAALIYLERASRNFSGSSPKLATWAGAAFAMLATMGVLKYNFPVFIIACEARTDKQRIVILDCLEKTQASQPTAGTAMVKDMIQRAWAMDDLDPAGDVDYMEKLDVVVSGWDSMPSFA
;
A
#
# COMPACT_ATOMS: atom_id res chain seq x y z
N MET A 1 20.51 21.10 17.57
CA MET A 1 20.07 19.92 16.80
C MET A 1 18.59 19.91 16.35
N ARG A 2 17.65 20.61 17.02
CA ARG A 2 16.20 20.60 16.67
C ARG A 2 15.79 21.28 15.35
N ALA A 3 16.62 22.18 14.80
CA ALA A 3 16.29 22.91 13.57
C ALA A 3 16.33 22.04 12.30
N ASN A 4 17.17 20.99 12.30
CA ASN A 4 17.41 20.15 11.12
C ASN A 4 16.24 19.18 10.86
N THR A 5 15.63 18.65 11.93
CA THR A 5 14.49 17.74 11.85
C THR A 5 13.21 18.43 11.36
N LYS A 6 13.01 19.71 11.73
CA LYS A 6 11.85 20.50 11.29
C LYS A 6 11.92 20.85 9.80
N ALA A 7 13.12 21.19 9.32
CA ALA A 7 13.37 21.45 7.90
C ALA A 7 13.21 20.18 7.05
N MET A 8 13.76 19.05 7.52
CA MET A 8 13.60 17.74 6.88
C MET A 8 12.13 17.33 6.78
N LYS A 9 11.36 17.52 7.86
CA LYS A 9 9.93 17.20 7.89
C LYS A 9 9.12 18.07 6.93
N ALA A 10 9.42 19.37 6.85
CA ALA A 10 8.78 20.28 5.91
C ALA A 10 9.14 19.99 4.44
N PHE A 11 10.37 19.53 4.18
CA PHE A 11 10.80 19.08 2.86
C PHE A 11 10.04 17.81 2.43
N LEU A 12 10.01 16.79 3.29
CA LEU A 12 9.27 15.55 3.03
C LEU A 12 7.78 15.80 2.83
N GLN A 13 7.19 16.74 3.58
CA GLN A 13 5.79 17.12 3.43
C GLN A 13 5.51 17.77 2.07
N ARG A 14 6.40 18.63 1.57
CA ARG A 14 6.27 19.25 0.25
C ARG A 14 6.47 18.24 -0.88
N GLU A 15 7.43 17.34 -0.76
CA GLU A 15 7.63 16.25 -1.72
C GLU A 15 6.43 15.32 -1.75
N LEU A 16 5.84 15.02 -0.59
CA LEU A 16 4.58 14.31 -0.46
C LEU A 16 3.43 14.99 -1.21
N GLU A 17 3.21 16.27 -0.97
CA GLU A 17 2.17 17.06 -1.63
C GLU A 17 2.41 17.17 -3.15
N SER A 18 3.68 17.25 -3.57
CA SER A 18 4.07 17.26 -4.98
C SER A 18 3.80 15.91 -5.66
N LEU A 19 4.17 14.81 -5.01
CA LEU A 19 3.91 13.44 -5.50
C LEU A 19 2.41 13.12 -5.52
N GLU A 20 1.66 13.55 -4.51
CA GLU A 20 0.19 13.50 -4.50
C GLU A 20 -0.36 14.16 -5.77
N HIS A 21 0.07 15.39 -6.06
CA HIS A 21 -0.38 16.15 -7.21
C HIS A 21 0.07 15.55 -8.55
N GLU A 22 1.31 15.06 -8.67
CA GLU A 22 1.80 14.38 -9.87
C GLU A 22 1.02 13.09 -10.15
N LEU A 23 0.80 12.27 -9.14
CA LEU A 23 0.07 11.02 -9.28
C LEU A 23 -1.40 11.27 -9.61
N GLU A 24 -2.03 12.30 -9.02
CA GLU A 24 -3.37 12.75 -9.41
C GLU A 24 -3.42 13.26 -10.85
N SER A 25 -2.38 13.95 -11.33
CA SER A 25 -2.29 14.43 -12.71
C SER A 25 -2.14 13.27 -13.73
N ILE A 26 -1.32 12.27 -13.40
CA ILE A 26 -1.14 11.05 -14.20
C ILE A 26 -2.47 10.28 -14.29
N PHE A 27 -3.16 10.13 -13.17
CA PHE A 27 -4.42 9.39 -13.10
C PHE A 27 -5.60 10.12 -13.78
N ASN A 28 -5.60 11.45 -13.74
CA ASN A 28 -6.60 12.30 -14.41
C ASN A 28 -6.33 12.50 -15.92
N GLY A 29 -5.34 11.82 -16.50
CA GLY A 29 -5.19 11.67 -17.95
C GLY A 29 -4.56 12.83 -18.71
N LYS A 30 -3.74 13.68 -18.08
CA LYS A 30 -3.09 14.81 -18.79
C LYS A 30 -1.82 14.47 -19.56
N HIS A 31 -1.31 13.24 -19.50
CA HIS A 31 -0.08 12.88 -20.22
C HIS A 31 -0.06 11.40 -20.65
N VAL A 32 -0.95 11.02 -21.56
CA VAL A 32 -0.68 9.88 -22.45
C VAL A 32 -0.11 10.48 -23.75
N PRO A 33 1.18 10.29 -24.08
CA PRO A 33 1.75 10.77 -25.34
C PRO A 33 0.95 10.21 -26.53
N GLU A 34 0.58 11.07 -27.47
CA GLU A 34 -0.30 10.72 -28.61
C GLU A 34 0.27 9.60 -29.52
N GLU A 35 1.56 9.28 -29.41
CA GLU A 35 2.25 8.32 -30.28
C GLU A 35 1.99 6.84 -29.94
N GLU A 36 1.42 6.52 -28.77
CA GLU A 36 1.11 5.14 -28.35
C GLU A 36 -0.35 4.71 -28.64
N ARG A 37 -1.03 5.40 -29.57
CA ARG A 37 -2.34 4.96 -30.11
C ARG A 37 -2.16 3.73 -31.02
N MET A 38 -1.73 2.61 -30.44
CA MET A 38 -1.73 1.31 -31.08
C MET A 38 -3.16 0.73 -31.04
N ASP A 39 -3.69 0.37 -32.21
CA ASP A 39 -5.07 -0.07 -32.51
C ASP A 39 -5.76 -0.85 -31.36
N LEU A 40 -6.66 -0.16 -30.64
CA LEU A 40 -7.39 -0.63 -29.45
C LEU A 40 -8.75 -1.25 -29.80
N SER A 41 -8.93 -1.88 -30.95
CA SER A 41 -10.22 -2.50 -31.29
C SER A 41 -10.54 -3.78 -30.49
N GLN A 42 -9.65 -4.27 -29.61
CA GLN A 42 -9.92 -5.37 -28.67
C GLN A 42 -9.17 -5.23 -27.33
N SER A 43 -9.84 -4.75 -26.24
CA SER A 43 -9.63 -5.15 -24.81
C SER A 43 -10.01 -4.07 -23.74
N ALA A 44 -11.29 -3.69 -23.64
CA ALA A 44 -11.76 -2.83 -22.53
C ALA A 44 -11.53 -3.36 -21.09
N PRO A 45 -11.58 -4.68 -20.79
CA PRO A 45 -11.43 -5.20 -19.42
C PRO A 45 -10.01 -5.08 -18.84
N SER A 46 -8.98 -5.08 -19.69
CA SER A 46 -7.57 -5.06 -19.26
C SER A 46 -7.13 -3.66 -18.82
N GLN A 47 -7.59 -2.61 -19.50
CA GLN A 47 -7.29 -1.22 -19.16
C GLN A 47 -7.90 -0.83 -17.81
N HIS A 48 -9.16 -1.17 -17.56
CA HIS A 48 -9.82 -0.87 -16.30
C HIS A 48 -9.10 -1.53 -15.11
N ARG A 49 -8.64 -2.78 -15.29
CA ARG A 49 -7.83 -3.48 -14.28
C ARG A 49 -6.47 -2.80 -14.08
N MET A 50 -5.82 -2.32 -15.13
CA MET A 50 -4.54 -1.59 -15.03
C MET A 50 -4.71 -0.31 -14.20
N PHE A 51 -5.73 0.50 -14.49
CA PHE A 51 -6.01 1.71 -13.69
C PHE A 51 -6.29 1.38 -12.23
N ALA A 52 -7.06 0.33 -11.95
CA ALA A 52 -7.32 -0.11 -10.58
C ALA A 52 -6.02 -0.53 -9.85
N VAL A 53 -5.11 -1.20 -10.54
CA VAL A 53 -3.79 -1.55 -9.97
C VAL A 53 -2.95 -0.30 -9.70
N MET A 54 -2.88 0.64 -10.65
CA MET A 54 -2.14 1.89 -10.48
C MET A 54 -2.68 2.70 -9.29
N GLU A 55 -4.00 2.77 -9.14
CA GLU A 55 -4.62 3.46 -8.01
C GLU A 55 -4.30 2.76 -6.68
N LEU A 56 -4.25 1.43 -6.67
CA LEU A 56 -3.84 0.67 -5.48
C LEU A 56 -2.38 0.98 -5.07
N TYR A 57 -1.47 1.08 -6.05
CA TYR A 57 -0.09 1.51 -5.81
C TYR A 57 -0.02 2.94 -5.28
N ARG A 58 -0.82 3.85 -5.87
CA ARG A 58 -0.90 5.24 -5.41
C ARG A 58 -1.34 5.32 -3.96
N LEU A 59 -2.44 4.66 -3.59
CA LEU A 59 -2.96 4.65 -2.22
C LEU A 59 -1.94 4.04 -1.24
N ALA A 60 -1.30 2.93 -1.60
CA ALA A 60 -0.25 2.32 -0.78
C ALA A 60 0.95 3.25 -0.57
N ALA A 61 1.41 3.94 -1.62
CA ALA A 61 2.51 4.90 -1.50
C ALA A 61 2.14 6.07 -0.58
N LEU A 62 0.95 6.64 -0.71
CA LEU A 62 0.49 7.73 0.15
C LEU A 62 0.39 7.32 1.62
N ILE A 63 -0.16 6.13 1.89
CA ILE A 63 -0.21 5.56 3.23
C ILE A 63 1.21 5.42 3.80
N TYR A 64 2.11 4.77 3.07
CA TYR A 64 3.48 4.54 3.51
C TYR A 64 4.20 5.86 3.80
N LEU A 65 4.08 6.85 2.91
CA LEU A 65 4.78 8.12 3.06
C LEU A 65 4.19 8.99 4.19
N GLU A 66 2.88 9.02 4.37
CA GLU A 66 2.24 9.71 5.52
C GLU A 66 2.69 9.09 6.85
N ARG A 67 2.77 7.75 6.91
CA ARG A 67 3.30 7.02 8.07
C ARG A 67 4.78 7.32 8.32
N ALA A 68 5.61 7.22 7.29
CA ALA A 68 7.06 7.37 7.38
C ALA A 68 7.50 8.80 7.70
N SER A 69 6.91 9.80 7.03
CA SER A 69 7.25 11.23 7.21
C SER A 69 6.96 11.75 8.62
N ARG A 70 5.93 11.19 9.25
CA ARG A 70 5.50 11.57 10.59
C ARG A 70 6.04 10.62 11.66
N ASN A 71 6.55 9.45 11.25
CA ASN A 71 6.98 8.32 12.07
C ASN A 71 6.00 8.08 13.23
N PHE A 72 4.76 7.69 12.91
CA PHE A 72 3.71 7.53 13.92
C PHE A 72 2.77 6.36 13.60
N SER A 73 2.30 5.68 14.64
CA SER A 73 1.35 4.56 14.52
C SER A 73 -0.12 4.93 14.77
N GLY A 74 -0.39 6.18 15.19
CA GLY A 74 -1.75 6.65 15.49
C GLY A 74 -2.67 6.83 14.29
N SER A 75 -3.89 7.31 14.54
CA SER A 75 -4.90 7.56 13.50
C SER A 75 -4.69 8.89 12.77
N SER A 76 -5.04 8.94 11.49
CA SER A 76 -5.07 10.17 10.67
C SER A 76 -6.29 10.13 9.75
N PRO A 77 -7.04 11.24 9.58
CA PRO A 77 -8.17 11.28 8.65
C PRO A 77 -7.76 10.91 7.22
N LYS A 78 -6.59 11.37 6.75
CA LYS A 78 -6.05 11.02 5.43
C LYS A 78 -5.84 9.51 5.29
N LEU A 79 -5.19 8.90 6.28
CA LEU A 79 -4.96 7.45 6.31
C LEU A 79 -6.28 6.67 6.31
N ALA A 80 -7.26 7.10 7.11
CA ALA A 80 -8.57 6.44 7.14
C ALA A 80 -9.28 6.51 5.77
N THR A 81 -9.21 7.67 5.10
CA THR A 81 -9.77 7.84 3.75
C THR A 81 -9.07 6.95 2.72
N TRP A 82 -7.74 6.98 2.66
CA TRP A 82 -6.98 6.19 1.68
C TRP A 82 -7.09 4.69 1.94
N ALA A 83 -6.98 4.25 3.20
CA ALA A 83 -7.16 2.84 3.56
C ALA A 83 -8.58 2.36 3.24
N GLY A 84 -9.60 3.17 3.54
CA GLY A 84 -11.00 2.85 3.20
C GLY A 84 -11.20 2.64 1.70
N ALA A 85 -10.67 3.54 0.87
CA ALA A 85 -10.71 3.41 -0.59
C ALA A 85 -9.97 2.14 -1.06
N ALA A 86 -8.79 1.89 -0.51
CA ALA A 86 -7.98 0.72 -0.85
C ALA A 86 -8.69 -0.60 -0.51
N PHE A 87 -9.29 -0.73 0.69
CA PHE A 87 -10.04 -1.92 1.07
C PHE A 87 -11.27 -2.15 0.19
N ALA A 88 -11.98 -1.09 -0.21
CA ALA A 88 -13.10 -1.20 -1.14
C ALA A 88 -12.66 -1.73 -2.52
N MET A 89 -11.51 -1.28 -3.01
CA MET A 89 -10.91 -1.79 -4.25
C MET A 89 -10.50 -3.26 -4.11
N LEU A 90 -9.76 -3.60 -3.05
CA LEU A 90 -9.30 -4.98 -2.78
C LEU A 90 -10.46 -5.98 -2.68
N ALA A 91 -11.60 -5.58 -2.11
CA ALA A 91 -12.79 -6.42 -2.03
C ALA A 91 -13.35 -6.82 -3.41
N THR A 92 -13.04 -6.06 -4.46
CA THR A 92 -13.51 -6.30 -5.84
C THR A 92 -12.42 -6.82 -6.77
N MET A 93 -11.15 -6.53 -6.48
CA MET A 93 -9.99 -6.91 -7.26
C MET A 93 -9.53 -8.33 -6.89
N GLY A 94 -10.14 -9.36 -7.50
CA GLY A 94 -9.91 -10.79 -7.20
C GLY A 94 -8.46 -11.21 -6.88
N VAL A 95 -7.66 -11.55 -7.91
CA VAL A 95 -6.27 -12.02 -7.77
C VAL A 95 -5.30 -10.86 -7.89
N LEU A 96 -4.34 -10.73 -6.97
CA LEU A 96 -3.32 -9.69 -6.94
C LEU A 96 -1.91 -10.24 -6.84
N LYS A 97 -1.07 -9.87 -7.80
CA LYS A 97 0.35 -10.27 -7.82
C LYS A 97 1.28 -9.21 -7.23
N TYR A 98 0.72 -8.10 -6.76
CA TYR A 98 1.45 -6.90 -6.38
C TYR A 98 1.65 -6.89 -4.87
N ASN A 99 2.76 -7.47 -4.43
CA ASN A 99 3.00 -7.71 -3.00
C ASN A 99 3.16 -6.41 -2.19
N PHE A 100 3.78 -5.37 -2.77
CA PHE A 100 3.99 -4.09 -2.08
C PHE A 100 2.68 -3.40 -1.66
N PRO A 101 1.74 -3.11 -2.59
CA PRO A 101 0.51 -2.42 -2.20
C PRO A 101 -0.32 -3.26 -1.24
N VAL A 102 -0.39 -4.58 -1.45
CA VAL A 102 -1.12 -5.48 -0.55
C VAL A 102 -0.52 -5.44 0.85
N PHE A 103 0.80 -5.51 0.99
CA PHE A 103 1.48 -5.46 2.29
C PHE A 103 1.19 -4.16 3.04
N ILE A 104 1.39 -3.00 2.39
CA ILE A 104 1.19 -1.69 3.04
C ILE A 104 -0.27 -1.49 3.43
N ILE A 105 -1.22 -1.78 2.54
CA ILE A 105 -2.66 -1.62 2.82
C ILE A 105 -3.10 -2.58 3.94
N ALA A 106 -2.59 -3.81 3.94
CA ALA A 106 -2.90 -4.77 4.98
C ALA A 106 -2.43 -4.31 6.37
N CYS A 107 -1.28 -3.64 6.46
CA CYS A 107 -0.80 -3.05 7.72
C CYS A 107 -1.74 -1.96 8.27
N GLU A 108 -2.69 -1.46 7.49
CA GLU A 108 -3.71 -0.50 7.92
C GLU A 108 -5.05 -1.16 8.31
N ALA A 109 -5.14 -2.49 8.32
CA ALA A 109 -6.34 -3.19 8.76
C ALA A 109 -6.52 -3.05 10.29
N ARG A 110 -7.58 -2.37 10.71
CA ARG A 110 -7.93 -2.13 12.13
C ARG A 110 -9.19 -2.87 12.58
N THR A 111 -9.82 -3.61 11.66
CA THR A 111 -11.03 -4.38 11.94
C THR A 111 -10.93 -5.76 11.34
N ASP A 112 -11.61 -6.74 11.93
CA ASP A 112 -11.67 -8.11 11.39
C ASP A 112 -12.20 -8.13 9.96
N LYS A 113 -13.16 -7.27 9.62
CA LYS A 113 -13.68 -7.14 8.25
C LYS A 113 -12.59 -6.78 7.25
N GLN A 114 -11.71 -5.85 7.59
CA GLN A 114 -10.58 -5.47 6.74
C GLN A 114 -9.54 -6.59 6.66
N ARG A 115 -9.24 -7.26 7.78
CA ARG A 115 -8.34 -8.41 7.82
C ARG A 115 -8.84 -9.55 6.92
N ILE A 116 -10.14 -9.84 6.96
CA ILE A 116 -10.79 -10.85 6.09
C ILE A 116 -10.62 -10.49 4.61
N VAL A 117 -10.83 -9.22 4.21
CA VAL A 117 -10.63 -8.78 2.81
C VAL A 117 -9.21 -9.09 2.31
N ILE A 118 -8.20 -8.86 3.15
CA ILE A 118 -6.80 -9.16 2.81
C ILE A 118 -6.57 -10.67 2.69
N LEU A 119 -7.01 -11.44 3.70
CA LEU A 119 -6.81 -12.89 3.72
C LEU A 119 -7.49 -13.56 2.52
N ASP A 120 -8.73 -13.18 2.20
CA ASP A 120 -9.45 -13.66 1.03
C ASP A 120 -8.71 -13.35 -0.28
N CYS A 121 -8.14 -12.15 -0.38
CA CYS A 121 -7.37 -11.72 -1.56
C CYS A 121 -6.08 -12.55 -1.73
N LEU A 122 -5.35 -12.75 -0.64
CA LEU A 122 -4.12 -13.55 -0.63
C LEU A 122 -4.42 -15.03 -0.94
N GLU A 123 -5.50 -15.59 -0.39
CA GLU A 123 -5.91 -16.98 -0.64
C GLU A 123 -6.33 -17.20 -2.10
N LYS A 124 -7.15 -16.31 -2.66
CA LYS A 124 -7.50 -16.35 -4.09
C LYS A 124 -6.27 -16.26 -4.97
N THR A 125 -5.33 -15.39 -4.60
CA THR A 125 -4.05 -15.23 -5.31
C THR A 125 -3.24 -16.51 -5.27
N GLN A 126 -3.01 -17.07 -4.08
CA GLN A 126 -2.22 -18.28 -3.89
C GLN A 126 -2.86 -19.49 -4.58
N ALA A 127 -4.19 -19.61 -4.58
CA ALA A 127 -4.89 -20.67 -5.29
C ALA A 127 -4.75 -20.54 -6.82
N SER A 128 -4.73 -19.32 -7.34
CA SER A 128 -4.56 -19.08 -8.78
C SER A 128 -3.12 -19.26 -9.27
N GLN A 129 -2.15 -18.80 -8.47
CA GLN A 129 -0.72 -18.80 -8.77
C GLN A 129 0.07 -18.90 -7.45
N PRO A 130 0.40 -20.12 -7.00
CA PRO A 130 1.19 -20.30 -5.79
C PRO A 130 2.59 -19.71 -5.99
N THR A 131 2.97 -18.74 -5.18
CA THR A 131 4.33 -18.21 -5.14
C THR A 131 4.83 -18.14 -3.70
N ALA A 132 6.14 -18.37 -3.50
CA ALA A 132 6.77 -18.21 -2.20
C ALA A 132 6.62 -16.77 -1.66
N GLY A 133 6.59 -15.77 -2.56
CA GLY A 133 6.41 -14.38 -2.21
C GLY A 133 5.05 -14.08 -1.58
N THR A 134 3.95 -14.63 -2.13
CA THR A 134 2.60 -14.42 -1.55
C THR A 134 2.47 -15.05 -0.16
N ALA A 135 3.02 -16.25 0.04
CA ALA A 135 3.05 -16.90 1.36
C ALA A 135 3.85 -16.07 2.37
N MET A 136 5.05 -15.62 1.98
CA MET A 136 5.90 -14.77 2.80
C MET A 136 5.20 -13.47 3.20
N VAL A 137 4.53 -12.79 2.27
CA VAL A 137 3.80 -11.55 2.54
C VAL A 137 2.63 -11.79 3.48
N LYS A 138 1.91 -12.92 3.35
CA LYS A 138 0.85 -13.31 4.30
C LYS A 138 1.39 -13.40 5.72
N ASP A 139 2.53 -14.07 5.91
CA ASP A 139 3.15 -14.23 7.23
C ASP A 139 3.62 -12.89 7.81
N MET A 140 4.21 -12.02 6.98
CA MET A 140 4.61 -10.67 7.39
C MET A 140 3.42 -9.83 7.84
N ILE A 141 2.31 -9.87 7.10
CA ILE A 141 1.07 -9.16 7.44
C ILE A 141 0.51 -9.64 8.78
N GLN A 142 0.43 -10.96 8.98
CA GLN A 142 -0.08 -11.53 10.21
C GLN A 142 0.81 -11.16 11.42
N ARG A 143 2.13 -11.11 11.24
CA ARG A 143 3.06 -10.63 12.28
C ARG A 143 2.86 -9.15 12.57
N ALA A 144 2.67 -8.31 11.56
CA ALA A 144 2.36 -6.89 11.75
C ALA A 144 1.06 -6.71 12.55
N TRP A 145 0.01 -7.48 12.25
CA TRP A 145 -1.24 -7.46 13.01
C TRP A 145 -1.07 -7.94 14.45
N ALA A 146 -0.26 -8.98 14.68
CA ALA A 146 0.03 -9.45 16.03
C ALA A 146 0.78 -8.39 16.85
N MET A 147 1.68 -7.63 16.24
CA MET A 147 2.33 -6.50 16.90
C MET A 147 1.34 -5.39 17.24
N ASP A 148 0.45 -5.03 16.33
CA ASP A 148 -0.61 -4.04 16.59
C ASP A 148 -1.56 -4.50 17.72
N ASP A 149 -1.91 -5.79 17.77
CA ASP A 149 -2.79 -6.35 18.80
C ASP A 149 -2.12 -6.38 20.19
N LEU A 150 -0.78 -6.46 20.23
CA LEU A 150 0.02 -6.41 21.45
C LEU A 150 0.36 -4.97 21.89
N ASP A 151 0.20 -3.98 21.02
CA ASP A 151 0.47 -2.56 21.27
C ASP A 151 -0.80 -1.70 21.06
N PRO A 152 -1.83 -1.84 21.92
CA PRO A 152 -3.08 -1.11 21.79
C PRO A 152 -2.91 0.41 22.02
N ALA A 153 -1.83 0.83 22.69
CA ALA A 153 -1.49 2.24 22.90
C ALA A 153 -0.83 2.86 21.65
N GLY A 154 -0.27 2.04 20.77
CA GLY A 154 0.46 2.50 19.59
C GLY A 154 1.79 3.16 19.96
N ASP A 155 2.45 2.64 21.01
CA ASP A 155 3.72 3.15 21.52
C ASP A 155 4.89 2.86 20.57
N VAL A 156 4.78 1.83 19.74
CA VAL A 156 5.82 1.47 18.75
C VAL A 156 5.56 2.22 17.45
N ASP A 157 6.58 2.92 16.95
CA ASP A 157 6.50 3.71 15.73
C ASP A 157 6.31 2.82 14.48
N TYR A 158 5.61 3.34 13.48
CA TYR A 158 5.24 2.56 12.31
C TYR A 158 6.45 2.00 11.55
N MET A 159 7.50 2.81 11.36
CA MET A 159 8.70 2.35 10.66
C MET A 159 9.49 1.33 11.48
N GLU A 160 9.46 1.43 12.81
CA GLU A 160 10.07 0.43 13.69
C GLU A 160 9.34 -0.91 13.59
N LYS A 161 8.00 -0.89 13.53
CA LYS A 161 7.21 -2.11 13.28
C LYS A 161 7.53 -2.73 11.94
N LEU A 162 7.58 -1.93 10.87
CA LEU A 162 7.94 -2.44 9.55
C LEU A 162 9.36 -3.01 9.52
N ASP A 163 10.32 -2.35 10.17
CA ASP A 163 11.70 -2.83 10.26
C ASP A 163 11.76 -4.19 10.97
N VAL A 164 11.07 -4.37 12.09
CA VAL A 164 11.00 -5.65 12.81
C VAL A 164 10.34 -6.74 11.96
N VAL A 165 9.27 -6.41 11.24
CA VAL A 165 8.55 -7.36 10.36
C VAL A 165 9.37 -7.71 9.13
N VAL A 166 10.18 -6.80 8.58
CA VAL A 166 10.97 -7.08 7.38
C VAL A 166 12.29 -7.76 7.74
N SER A 167 12.95 -7.35 8.82
CA SER A 167 14.26 -7.87 9.24
C SER A 167 14.21 -9.29 9.81
N GLY A 168 13.06 -9.76 10.27
CA GLY A 168 12.92 -11.12 10.79
C GLY A 168 12.90 -12.23 9.72
N TRP A 169 13.07 -11.89 8.44
CA TRP A 169 12.92 -12.80 7.30
C TRP A 169 14.26 -12.92 6.57
N ASP A 170 14.68 -14.17 6.32
CA ASP A 170 16.00 -14.51 5.76
C ASP A 170 16.22 -13.99 4.32
N SER A 171 15.15 -13.59 3.63
CA SER A 171 15.20 -12.99 2.30
C SER A 171 14.09 -11.96 2.16
N MET A 172 14.42 -10.80 1.59
CA MET A 172 13.45 -9.75 1.31
C MET A 172 12.39 -10.26 0.32
N PRO A 173 11.09 -10.08 0.58
CA PRO A 173 10.05 -10.51 -0.34
C PRO A 173 10.20 -9.79 -1.69
N SER A 174 9.92 -10.51 -2.78
CA SER A 174 9.79 -9.89 -4.09
C SER A 174 8.56 -9.00 -4.09
N PHE A 175 8.78 -7.69 -4.12
CA PHE A 175 7.73 -6.68 -4.22
C PHE A 175 7.42 -6.26 -5.66
N ALA A 176 8.11 -6.85 -6.64
CA ALA A 176 7.90 -6.66 -8.09
C ALA A 176 6.56 -7.24 -8.58
#